data_AF-A0A7S3KS52-F1
#
_entry.id   AF-A0A7S3KS52-F1
#
_cell.length_a   1.000
_cell.length_b   1.000
_cell.length_c   1.000
_cell.angle_alpha   90.00
_cell.angle_beta   90.00
_cell.angle_gamma   90.00
#
_symmetry.space_group_name_H-M   'P 1'
#
loop_
_entity.id
_entity.type
_entity.pdbx_description
1 polymer ?
#
loop_
_entity_poly.entity_id
_entity_poly.type
_entity_poly.pdbx_seq_one_letter_code
_entity_poly.pdbx_strand_id
1 'polypeptide(L)'
;MTMMPRIPLPDGNFTFEWDGGQPDITCDGPMTTYAFLPVDIKRGETIQIRIHRDTVSHCVDLLDPYTPIEMEHISVSYLGENEAGESQFSYHNKDTGVSEKISTSLMAYDSFQNTSEHVSGAYIFRPEHEDGQAYSFRNEITKRELFCGKNVCILLMFGDTVINNIIFNNFNDFIRLETVFVGIPYSEQGKEVVMRIRAESIQNNGVFYTDSMGLELQKRVVNERPYWNLDVNEPVAGNYYPVNNLIRITDNNTALEVINDRPQGGTSLKDGEIELMVQRRLYVDDEKGVNEPLNESDDETPEGPGA
;
A
#
# COMPACT_ATOMS: atom_id res chain seq x y z
N MET A 1 2.69 9.47 35.98
CA MET A 1 1.37 10.13 35.88
C MET A 1 1.59 11.49 35.23
N THR A 2 1.53 11.53 33.90
CA THR A 2 1.65 12.77 33.12
C THR A 2 0.55 12.70 32.09
N MET A 3 -0.54 13.44 32.32
CA MET A 3 -1.67 13.54 31.40
C MET A 3 -1.22 14.28 30.14
N MET A 4 -1.36 13.64 28.98
CA MET A 4 -1.37 14.34 27.70
C MET A 4 -2.71 15.07 27.52
N PRO A 5 -2.73 16.23 26.83
CA PRO A 5 -3.89 17.11 26.78
C PRO A 5 -4.96 16.55 25.84
N ARG A 6 -6.21 16.50 26.31
CA ARG A 6 -7.40 16.32 25.45
C ARG A 6 -7.47 17.50 24.48
N ILE A 7 -7.41 17.22 23.19
CA ILE A 7 -7.79 18.18 22.14
C ILE A 7 -9.33 18.15 22.04
N PRO A 8 -10.04 19.24 22.35
CA PRO A 8 -11.49 19.27 22.17
C PRO A 8 -11.82 19.34 20.68
N LEU A 9 -12.78 18.51 20.24
CA LEU A 9 -13.40 18.64 18.92
C LEU A 9 -13.94 20.07 18.74
N PRO A 10 -13.79 20.70 17.57
CA PRO A 10 -14.32 22.04 17.34
C PRO A 10 -15.84 22.01 17.27
N ASP A 11 -16.50 22.92 17.98
CA ASP A 11 -17.96 23.13 18.06
C ASP A 11 -18.59 23.66 16.75
N GLY A 12 -18.19 23.15 15.58
CA GLY A 12 -18.71 23.56 14.29
C GLY A 12 -20.06 22.90 13.98
N ASN A 13 -21.10 23.70 13.78
CA ASN A 13 -22.37 23.21 13.24
C ASN A 13 -22.24 22.91 11.74
N PHE A 14 -22.46 21.66 11.34
CA PHE A 14 -22.61 21.27 9.94
C PHE A 14 -24.06 21.48 9.51
N THR A 15 -24.30 22.33 8.49
CA THR A 15 -25.62 22.48 7.86
C THR A 15 -25.54 22.00 6.41
N PHE A 16 -26.33 20.99 6.08
CA PHE A 16 -26.50 20.50 4.72
C PHE A 16 -27.70 21.21 4.08
N GLU A 17 -27.49 21.97 3.00
CA GLU A 17 -28.58 22.51 2.19
C GLU A 17 -28.66 21.73 0.87
N TRP A 18 -29.84 21.17 0.60
CA TRP A 18 -30.19 20.47 -0.64
C TRP A 18 -31.06 21.39 -1.51
N ASP A 19 -30.54 21.81 -2.66
CA ASP A 19 -31.28 22.56 -3.68
C ASP A 19 -31.92 21.59 -4.69
N GLY A 20 -33.12 21.12 -4.36
CA GLY A 20 -34.18 20.89 -5.34
C GLY A 20 -34.13 19.64 -6.24
N GLY A 21 -35.17 18.82 -6.10
CA GLY A 21 -35.63 17.79 -7.04
C GLY A 21 -35.09 16.40 -6.75
N GLN A 22 -35.98 15.44 -6.39
CA GLN A 22 -35.60 14.03 -6.22
C GLN A 22 -34.85 13.57 -7.46
N PRO A 23 -33.57 13.19 -7.34
CA PRO A 23 -32.90 12.49 -8.41
C PRO A 23 -33.53 11.08 -8.48
N ASP A 24 -33.70 10.54 -9.68
CA ASP A 24 -33.97 9.11 -9.90
C ASP A 24 -32.72 8.33 -9.48
N ILE A 25 -32.46 8.26 -8.17
CA ILE A 25 -31.42 7.44 -7.56
C ILE A 25 -32.12 6.17 -7.08
N THR A 26 -32.07 5.13 -7.91
CA THR A 26 -32.41 3.77 -7.46
C THR A 26 -31.18 3.17 -6.77
N CYS A 27 -30.85 3.66 -5.59
CA CYS A 27 -29.85 3.04 -4.71
C CYS A 27 -30.48 2.91 -3.32
N ASP A 28 -31.17 1.79 -3.07
CA ASP A 28 -31.69 1.44 -1.75
C ASP A 28 -30.54 0.93 -0.87
N GLY A 29 -29.96 1.83 -0.07
CA GLY A 29 -29.00 1.53 0.98
C GLY A 29 -28.56 2.81 1.68
N PRO A 30 -28.31 2.80 3.00
CA PRO A 30 -27.92 4.01 3.72
C PRO A 30 -26.52 4.46 3.24
N MET A 31 -26.49 5.43 2.32
CA MET A 31 -25.26 6.06 1.86
C MET A 31 -24.72 7.00 2.94
N THR A 32 -23.52 6.70 3.45
CA THR A 32 -22.70 7.69 4.14
C THR A 32 -21.59 8.11 3.18
N THR A 33 -21.73 9.31 2.62
CA THR A 33 -20.74 9.90 1.70
C THR A 33 -19.59 10.50 2.49
N TYR A 34 -18.39 9.97 2.33
CA TYR A 34 -17.17 10.63 2.82
C TYR A 34 -16.46 11.29 1.64
N ALA A 35 -16.37 12.62 1.67
CA ALA A 35 -15.54 13.40 0.75
C ALA A 35 -14.32 13.87 1.52
N PHE A 36 -13.13 13.38 1.16
CA PHE A 36 -11.87 13.91 1.67
C PHE A 36 -11.32 14.90 0.64
N LEU A 37 -11.42 16.18 0.97
CA LEU A 37 -10.68 17.25 0.28
C LEU A 37 -9.42 17.53 1.11
N PRO A 38 -8.24 17.71 0.49
CA PRO A 38 -7.10 18.26 1.22
C PRO A 38 -7.41 19.74 1.50
N VAL A 39 -7.80 20.05 2.72
CA VAL A 39 -8.04 21.43 3.17
C VAL A 39 -6.99 21.75 4.23
N ASP A 40 -6.20 22.80 3.99
CA ASP A 40 -5.36 23.42 5.01
C ASP A 40 -6.29 24.28 5.90
N ILE A 41 -6.75 23.72 7.04
CA ILE A 41 -7.81 24.32 7.85
C ILE A 41 -7.22 25.34 8.83
N LYS A 42 -7.54 26.62 8.64
CA LYS A 42 -7.41 27.64 9.70
C LYS A 42 -8.66 27.63 10.59
N ARG A 43 -8.45 27.71 11.91
CA ARG A 43 -9.49 27.60 12.94
C ARG A 43 -10.56 28.70 12.78
N GLY A 44 -11.82 28.31 12.52
CA GLY A 44 -13.00 29.20 12.60
C GLY A 44 -13.77 29.49 11.31
N GLU A 45 -13.42 28.86 10.17
CA GLU A 45 -14.16 29.06 8.91
C GLU A 45 -15.28 28.03 8.71
N THR A 46 -16.46 28.50 8.30
CA THR A 46 -17.58 27.66 7.87
C THR A 46 -17.33 27.19 6.43
N ILE A 47 -17.20 25.87 6.23
CA ILE A 47 -17.02 25.27 4.90
C ILE A 47 -18.40 25.10 4.23
N GLN A 48 -18.59 25.76 3.09
CA GLN A 48 -19.74 25.55 2.21
C GLN A 48 -19.36 24.52 1.14
N ILE A 49 -19.81 23.26 1.30
CA ILE A 49 -19.59 22.21 0.31
C ILE A 49 -20.73 22.29 -0.72
N ARG A 50 -20.41 22.75 -1.94
CA ARG A 50 -21.37 22.83 -3.06
C ARG A 50 -21.09 21.70 -4.05
N ILE A 51 -21.81 20.58 -3.91
CA ILE A 51 -21.77 19.48 -4.88
C ILE A 51 -22.41 19.96 -6.19
N HIS A 52 -21.65 20.00 -7.28
CA HIS A 52 -22.14 20.43 -8.58
C HIS A 52 -22.87 19.30 -9.32
N ARG A 53 -23.87 19.69 -10.11
CA ARG A 53 -24.76 18.83 -10.92
C ARG A 53 -24.03 17.93 -11.92
N ASP A 54 -22.77 18.21 -12.21
CA ASP A 54 -21.96 17.51 -13.24
C ASP A 54 -21.16 16.32 -12.70
N THR A 55 -21.27 16.02 -11.40
CA THR A 55 -20.76 14.76 -10.84
C THR A 55 -21.73 13.64 -11.22
N VAL A 56 -21.50 13.01 -12.36
CA VAL A 56 -22.22 11.77 -12.70
C VAL A 56 -21.64 10.66 -11.84
N SER A 57 -22.19 10.48 -10.64
CA SER A 57 -21.94 9.30 -9.81
C SER A 57 -22.59 8.10 -10.50
N HIS A 58 -21.86 7.44 -11.40
CA HIS A 58 -22.20 6.05 -11.71
C HIS A 58 -21.73 5.24 -10.50
N CYS A 59 -22.67 4.94 -9.59
CA CYS A 59 -22.50 3.79 -8.71
C CYS A 59 -22.56 2.56 -9.62
N VAL A 60 -21.41 2.13 -10.12
CA VAL A 60 -21.32 0.84 -10.79
C VAL A 60 -21.35 -0.21 -9.69
N ASP A 61 -22.56 -0.64 -9.33
CA ASP A 61 -22.74 -1.88 -8.58
C ASP A 61 -22.09 -2.97 -9.40
N LEU A 62 -21.00 -3.53 -8.84
CA LEU A 62 -20.11 -4.47 -9.50
C LEU A 62 -19.49 -3.80 -10.75
N LEU A 63 -18.27 -3.27 -10.61
CA LEU A 63 -17.34 -3.24 -11.75
C LEU A 63 -17.54 -4.56 -12.49
N ASP A 64 -18.11 -4.54 -13.69
CA ASP A 64 -17.94 -5.66 -14.60
C ASP A 64 -16.41 -5.74 -14.71
N PRO A 65 -15.76 -6.80 -14.16
CA PRO A 65 -14.33 -6.97 -14.37
C PRO A 65 -14.10 -6.76 -15.87
N TYR A 66 -12.99 -6.14 -16.26
CA TYR A 66 -12.68 -5.81 -17.66
C TYR A 66 -13.20 -4.48 -18.24
N THR A 67 -14.12 -3.71 -17.63
CA THR A 67 -14.42 -2.36 -18.19
C THR A 67 -13.24 -1.42 -17.97
N PRO A 68 -12.58 -0.90 -19.03
CA PRO A 68 -11.43 -0.04 -18.86
C PRO A 68 -11.81 1.34 -18.29
N ILE A 69 -11.07 1.76 -17.28
CA ILE A 69 -11.07 3.12 -16.75
C ILE A 69 -10.18 3.95 -17.68
N GLU A 70 -10.82 4.73 -18.54
CA GLU A 70 -10.17 5.52 -19.58
C GLU A 70 -9.82 6.93 -19.10
N MET A 71 -8.54 7.20 -18.84
CA MET A 71 -8.00 8.54 -18.55
C MET A 71 -7.31 9.13 -19.79
N GLU A 72 -6.85 10.38 -19.73
CA GLU A 72 -6.15 11.04 -20.85
C GLU A 72 -4.89 10.28 -21.30
N HIS A 73 -4.00 9.92 -20.35
CA HIS A 73 -2.71 9.29 -20.63
C HIS A 73 -2.69 7.77 -20.47
N ILE A 74 -3.66 7.21 -19.73
CA ILE A 74 -3.68 5.78 -19.38
C ILE A 74 -5.06 5.16 -19.55
N SER A 75 -5.08 3.85 -19.75
CA SER A 75 -6.27 3.00 -19.63
C SER A 75 -5.97 1.88 -18.64
N VAL A 76 -6.82 1.69 -17.64
CA VAL A 76 -6.62 0.68 -16.59
C VAL A 76 -7.88 -0.15 -16.40
N SER A 77 -7.75 -1.47 -16.43
CA SER A 77 -8.85 -2.39 -16.12
C SER A 77 -8.50 -3.23 -14.89
N TYR A 78 -9.40 -3.29 -13.91
CA TYR A 78 -9.31 -4.27 -12.84
C TYR A 78 -9.73 -5.66 -13.38
N LEU A 79 -8.89 -6.66 -13.17
CA LEU A 79 -9.04 -8.02 -13.69
C LEU A 79 -9.53 -9.01 -12.62
N GLY A 80 -9.70 -8.56 -11.37
CA GLY A 80 -10.08 -9.41 -10.24
C GLY A 80 -8.89 -9.83 -9.38
N GLU A 81 -9.16 -10.74 -8.44
CA GLU A 81 -8.13 -11.40 -7.62
C GLU A 81 -7.80 -12.77 -8.19
N ASN A 82 -6.51 -13.14 -8.18
CA ASN A 82 -6.11 -14.50 -8.51
C ASN A 82 -6.31 -15.45 -7.30
N GLU A 83 -6.02 -16.74 -7.49
CA GLU A 83 -6.15 -17.76 -6.43
C GLU A 83 -5.29 -17.48 -5.18
N ALA A 84 -4.25 -16.65 -5.32
CA ALA A 84 -3.37 -16.25 -4.22
C ALA A 84 -3.85 -14.97 -3.49
N GLY A 85 -4.98 -14.38 -3.93
CA GLY A 85 -5.53 -13.14 -3.39
C GLY A 85 -4.83 -11.87 -3.89
N GLU A 86 -4.08 -11.95 -4.99
CA GLU A 86 -3.43 -10.77 -5.58
C GLU A 86 -4.42 -10.03 -6.48
N SER A 87 -4.58 -8.73 -6.23
CA SER A 87 -5.39 -7.85 -7.07
C SER A 87 -4.68 -7.58 -8.40
N GLN A 88 -5.32 -7.89 -9.53
CA GLN A 88 -4.72 -7.80 -10.86
C GLN A 88 -5.31 -6.64 -11.67
N PHE A 89 -4.45 -5.95 -12.41
CA PHE A 89 -4.77 -4.81 -13.24
C PHE A 89 -4.12 -4.95 -14.62
N SER A 90 -4.85 -4.63 -15.68
CA SER A 90 -4.27 -4.33 -16.98
C SER A 90 -3.99 -2.83 -17.03
N TYR A 91 -2.75 -2.43 -17.32
CA TYR A 91 -2.33 -1.06 -17.51
C TYR A 91 -1.92 -0.84 -18.97
N HIS A 92 -2.35 0.27 -19.55
CA HIS A 92 -1.91 0.72 -20.87
C HIS A 92 -1.59 2.21 -20.82
N ASN A 93 -0.37 2.57 -21.17
CA ASN A 93 0.06 3.95 -21.36
C ASN A 93 -0.16 4.36 -22.82
N LYS A 94 -1.03 5.33 -23.05
CA LYS A 94 -1.46 5.77 -24.39
C LYS A 94 -0.42 6.62 -25.09
N ASP A 95 0.43 7.30 -24.34
CA ASP A 95 1.48 8.17 -24.90
C ASP A 95 2.65 7.36 -25.44
N THR A 96 3.02 6.28 -24.73
CA THR A 96 4.16 5.42 -25.09
C THR A 96 3.74 4.15 -25.82
N GLY A 97 2.47 3.76 -25.71
CA GLY A 97 1.94 2.50 -26.23
C GLY A 97 2.31 1.26 -25.38
N VAL A 98 2.98 1.43 -24.24
CA VAL A 98 3.36 0.33 -23.35
C VAL A 98 2.11 -0.24 -22.67
N SER A 99 2.01 -1.56 -22.63
CA SER A 99 1.00 -2.29 -21.87
C SER A 99 1.65 -3.28 -20.92
N GLU A 100 1.08 -3.43 -19.73
CA GLU A 100 1.58 -4.35 -18.71
C GLU A 100 0.42 -4.91 -17.89
N LYS A 101 0.56 -6.13 -17.38
CA LYS A 101 -0.29 -6.68 -16.34
C LYS A 101 0.40 -6.51 -14.99
N ILE A 102 -0.23 -5.73 -14.12
CA ILE A 102 0.30 -5.40 -12.79
C ILE A 102 -0.53 -6.14 -11.74
N SER A 103 0.11 -6.76 -10.76
CA SER A 103 -0.58 -7.25 -9.57
C SER A 103 -0.07 -6.57 -8.30
N THR A 104 -0.97 -6.44 -7.32
CA THR A 104 -0.65 -5.91 -5.99
C THR A 104 -1.17 -6.86 -4.92
N SER A 105 -0.36 -7.14 -3.91
CA SER A 105 -0.74 -7.99 -2.79
C SER A 105 -0.06 -7.57 -1.50
N LEU A 106 -0.66 -7.94 -0.37
CA LEU A 106 -0.01 -7.88 0.93
C LEU A 106 0.55 -9.27 1.24
N MET A 107 1.81 -9.28 1.63
CA MET A 107 2.49 -10.50 2.05
C MET A 107 3.03 -10.31 3.46
N ALA A 108 3.31 -11.39 4.17
CA ALA A 108 3.94 -11.34 5.48
C ALA A 108 5.09 -12.33 5.58
N TYR A 109 6.14 -11.91 6.26
CA TYR A 109 7.14 -12.79 6.82
C TYR A 109 6.82 -13.04 8.29
N ASP A 110 6.92 -14.29 8.74
CA ASP A 110 6.99 -14.58 10.16
C ASP A 110 8.39 -14.23 10.66
N SER A 111 8.49 -13.56 11.81
CA SER A 111 9.75 -13.14 12.37
C SER A 111 10.49 -14.28 13.06
N PHE A 112 11.80 -14.42 12.93
CA PHE A 112 12.53 -15.41 13.71
C PHE A 112 12.57 -15.00 15.20
N GLN A 113 12.10 -15.85 16.11
CA GLN A 113 11.89 -15.51 17.54
C GLN A 113 12.66 -16.40 18.53
N ASN A 114 13.49 -17.34 18.09
CA ASN A 114 14.29 -18.16 19.01
C ASN A 114 15.45 -17.34 19.62
N THR A 115 15.28 -16.96 20.89
CA THR A 115 16.23 -16.13 21.66
C THR A 115 17.59 -16.78 21.94
N SER A 116 17.79 -18.05 21.58
CA SER A 116 19.12 -18.68 21.61
C SER A 116 20.02 -18.21 20.47
N GLU A 117 19.47 -17.48 19.49
CA GLU A 117 20.16 -16.93 18.33
C GLU A 117 19.77 -15.45 18.11
N HIS A 118 20.21 -14.85 17.00
CA HIS A 118 19.80 -13.50 16.63
C HIS A 118 18.35 -13.48 16.16
N VAL A 119 17.49 -12.71 16.82
CA VAL A 119 16.05 -12.62 16.49
C VAL A 119 15.74 -11.37 15.68
N SER A 120 14.58 -11.37 15.02
CA SER A 120 13.99 -10.14 14.48
C SER A 120 13.62 -9.20 15.63
N GLY A 121 13.86 -7.90 15.46
CA GLY A 121 13.48 -6.85 16.41
C GLY A 121 13.49 -5.47 15.78
N ALA A 122 13.59 -4.43 16.61
CA ALA A 122 13.57 -3.04 16.16
C ALA A 122 14.62 -2.72 15.08
N TYR A 123 15.76 -3.42 15.09
CA TYR A 123 16.89 -3.22 14.17
C TYR A 123 17.07 -4.38 13.19
N ILE A 124 16.97 -5.61 13.68
CA ILE A 124 17.21 -6.81 12.86
C ILE A 124 15.92 -7.21 12.16
N PHE A 125 16.01 -7.39 10.84
CA PHE A 125 15.06 -8.18 10.07
C PHE A 125 15.66 -9.57 9.82
N ARG A 126 15.06 -10.60 10.41
CA ARG A 126 15.39 -12.01 10.23
C ARG A 126 14.08 -12.80 10.10
N PRO A 127 13.61 -13.07 8.87
CA PRO A 127 12.42 -13.88 8.68
C PRO A 127 12.68 -15.34 9.08
N GLU A 128 11.63 -16.05 9.51
CA GLU A 128 11.66 -17.46 9.89
C GLU A 128 11.95 -18.35 8.67
N HIS A 129 12.74 -19.41 8.90
CA HIS A 129 13.44 -20.13 7.83
C HIS A 129 12.72 -21.35 7.27
N GLU A 130 11.57 -21.78 7.82
CA GLU A 130 10.95 -23.05 7.38
C GLU A 130 10.61 -23.08 5.89
N ASP A 131 10.31 -21.92 5.26
CA ASP A 131 10.29 -21.75 3.79
C ASP A 131 10.91 -20.43 3.29
N GLY A 132 11.25 -19.50 4.20
CA GLY A 132 11.90 -18.21 3.89
C GLY A 132 11.16 -17.28 2.93
N GLN A 133 9.96 -17.64 2.45
CA GLN A 133 9.16 -16.82 1.54
C GLN A 133 8.01 -16.15 2.26
N ALA A 134 7.70 -14.92 1.86
CA ALA A 134 6.50 -14.27 2.35
C ALA A 134 5.26 -15.03 1.87
N TYR A 135 4.31 -15.24 2.78
CA TYR A 135 3.01 -15.82 2.48
C TYR A 135 1.96 -14.71 2.34
N SER A 136 0.83 -15.02 1.69
CA SER A 136 -0.26 -14.06 1.51
C SER A 136 -0.78 -13.61 2.87
N PHE A 137 -0.67 -12.31 3.15
CA PHE A 137 -1.22 -11.72 4.36
C PHE A 137 -2.69 -11.47 4.11
N ARG A 138 -3.54 -12.25 4.80
CA ARG A 138 -4.99 -12.28 4.56
C ARG A 138 -5.56 -10.87 4.46
N ASN A 139 -6.11 -10.57 3.28
CA ASN A 139 -6.87 -9.37 3.04
C ASN A 139 -8.05 -9.70 2.11
N GLU A 140 -9.19 -10.07 2.69
CA GLU A 140 -10.36 -10.44 1.89
C GLU A 140 -11.10 -9.19 1.43
N ILE A 141 -11.06 -8.89 0.12
CA ILE A 141 -11.75 -7.71 -0.42
C ILE A 141 -13.26 -7.97 -0.45
N THR A 142 -13.96 -7.39 0.51
CA THR A 142 -15.41 -7.58 0.70
C THR A 142 -16.24 -6.63 -0.15
N LYS A 143 -15.69 -5.46 -0.49
CA LYS A 143 -16.40 -4.42 -1.23
C LYS A 143 -15.46 -3.65 -2.14
N ARG A 144 -15.98 -3.29 -3.32
CA ARG A 144 -15.30 -2.43 -4.29
C ARG A 144 -16.27 -1.36 -4.78
N GLU A 145 -15.80 -0.13 -4.86
CA GLU A 145 -16.58 1.00 -5.36
C GLU A 145 -15.74 1.82 -6.33
N LEU A 146 -16.30 2.18 -7.48
CA LEU A 146 -15.66 3.06 -8.45
C LEU A 146 -16.39 4.41 -8.49
N PHE A 147 -15.64 5.49 -8.26
CA PHE A 147 -16.14 6.86 -8.37
C PHE A 147 -15.37 7.58 -9.47
N CYS A 148 -16.04 7.89 -10.57
CA CYS A 148 -15.45 8.60 -11.69
C CYS A 148 -16.06 9.98 -11.88
N GLY A 149 -15.21 11.00 -11.80
CA GLY A 149 -15.51 12.36 -12.23
C GLY A 149 -14.85 12.67 -13.57
N LYS A 150 -14.92 13.94 -13.98
CA LYS A 150 -14.35 14.39 -15.27
C LYS A 150 -12.83 14.18 -15.39
N ASN A 151 -12.09 14.38 -14.30
CA ASN A 151 -10.62 14.42 -14.32
C ASN A 151 -9.96 13.32 -13.49
N VAL A 152 -10.73 12.64 -12.64
CA VAL A 152 -10.23 11.69 -11.64
C VAL A 152 -11.21 10.54 -11.52
N CYS A 153 -10.70 9.32 -11.48
CA CYS A 153 -11.42 8.14 -11.02
C CYS A 153 -10.74 7.56 -9.78
N ILE A 154 -11.53 7.09 -8.83
CA ILE A 154 -11.06 6.46 -7.60
C ILE A 154 -11.73 5.10 -7.48
N LEU A 155 -10.93 4.05 -7.43
CA LEU A 155 -11.36 2.71 -7.08
C LEU A 155 -11.05 2.46 -5.61
N LEU A 156 -12.09 2.39 -4.77
CA LEU A 156 -12.01 2.00 -3.38
C LEU A 156 -12.13 0.49 -3.26
N MET A 157 -11.21 -0.14 -2.55
CA MET A 157 -11.19 -1.58 -2.29
C MET A 157 -11.11 -1.78 -0.78
N PHE A 158 -12.19 -2.30 -0.20
CA PHE A 158 -12.31 -2.53 1.23
C PHE A 158 -12.00 -3.98 1.56
N GLY A 159 -10.86 -4.20 2.20
CA GLY A 159 -10.49 -5.45 2.84
C GLY A 159 -10.77 -5.45 4.35
N ASP A 160 -10.59 -6.60 4.98
CA ASP A 160 -10.68 -6.77 6.43
C ASP A 160 -9.49 -6.14 7.17
N THR A 161 -8.31 -6.10 6.55
CA THR A 161 -7.10 -5.53 7.17
C THR A 161 -6.60 -4.26 6.46
N VAL A 162 -6.99 -4.06 5.20
CA VAL A 162 -6.54 -2.93 4.39
C VAL A 162 -7.66 -2.32 3.57
N ILE A 163 -7.66 -0.98 3.52
CA ILE A 163 -8.42 -0.21 2.55
C ILE A 163 -7.44 0.37 1.53
N ASN A 164 -7.64 0.05 0.25
CA ASN A 164 -6.86 0.61 -0.85
C ASN A 164 -7.70 1.60 -1.64
N ASN A 165 -7.18 2.81 -1.82
CA ASN A 165 -7.72 3.81 -2.72
C ASN A 165 -6.79 3.91 -3.93
N ILE A 166 -7.27 3.44 -5.08
CA ILE A 166 -6.51 3.45 -6.32
C ILE A 166 -7.01 4.61 -7.18
N ILE A 167 -6.15 5.60 -7.40
CA ILE A 167 -6.50 6.87 -7.99
C ILE A 167 -5.88 6.99 -9.38
N PHE A 168 -6.74 7.26 -10.36
CA PHE A 168 -6.41 7.51 -11.76
C PHE A 168 -6.79 8.95 -12.10
N ASN A 169 -5.99 9.65 -12.92
CA ASN A 169 -6.30 11.03 -13.31
C ASN A 169 -5.86 11.33 -14.74
N ASN A 170 -6.37 12.43 -15.29
CA ASN A 170 -6.06 12.90 -16.65
C ASN A 170 -4.73 13.68 -16.76
N PHE A 171 -4.02 13.94 -15.67
CA PHE A 171 -2.85 14.83 -15.69
C PHE A 171 -1.52 14.08 -15.79
N ASN A 172 -1.51 12.83 -15.33
CA ASN A 172 -0.30 12.03 -15.16
C ASN A 172 -0.53 10.62 -15.72
N ASP A 173 0.56 9.91 -15.99
CA ASP A 173 0.56 8.56 -16.54
C ASP A 173 0.81 7.46 -15.49
N PHE A 174 0.85 7.81 -14.21
CA PHE A 174 1.00 6.86 -13.11
C PHE A 174 -0.31 6.62 -12.36
N ILE A 175 -0.38 5.45 -11.70
CA ILE A 175 -1.44 5.09 -10.77
C ILE A 175 -0.98 5.47 -9.37
N ARG A 176 -1.82 6.15 -8.59
CA ARG A 176 -1.57 6.37 -7.17
C ARG A 176 -2.30 5.31 -6.35
N LEU A 177 -1.56 4.65 -5.47
CA LEU A 177 -2.09 3.71 -4.49
C LEU A 177 -1.96 4.33 -3.11
N GLU A 178 -3.09 4.67 -2.49
CA GLU A 178 -3.16 5.11 -1.10
C GLU A 178 -3.69 3.95 -0.26
N THR A 179 -2.87 3.43 0.64
CA THR A 179 -3.18 2.26 1.46
C THR A 179 -3.35 2.68 2.90
N VAL A 180 -4.52 2.41 3.46
CA VAL A 180 -4.79 2.51 4.90
C VAL A 180 -4.67 1.11 5.48
N PHE A 181 -3.64 0.92 6.30
CA PHE A 181 -3.37 -0.34 6.96
C PHE A 181 -3.91 -0.29 8.39
N VAL A 182 -4.88 -1.14 8.72
CA VAL A 182 -5.56 -1.14 10.03
C VAL A 182 -4.61 -1.62 11.14
N GLY A 183 -3.67 -2.51 10.81
CA GLY A 183 -2.67 -3.00 11.74
C GLY A 183 -2.42 -4.49 11.60
N ILE A 184 -1.41 -4.99 12.30
CA ILE A 184 -1.11 -6.42 12.39
C ILE A 184 -1.84 -6.99 13.61
N PRO A 185 -2.76 -7.95 13.46
CA PRO A 185 -3.43 -8.58 14.60
C PRO A 185 -2.44 -9.21 15.58
N TYR A 186 -2.79 -9.24 16.86
CA TYR A 186 -2.00 -9.95 17.86
C TYR A 186 -1.93 -11.45 17.54
N SER A 187 -0.75 -12.03 17.76
CA SER A 187 -0.48 -13.45 17.56
C SER A 187 0.74 -13.87 18.37
N GLU A 188 0.98 -15.18 18.50
CA GLU A 188 2.20 -15.71 19.13
C GLU A 188 3.45 -15.49 18.27
N GLN A 189 3.25 -15.35 16.95
CA GLN A 189 4.30 -15.23 15.96
C GLN A 189 4.38 -13.80 15.43
N GLY A 190 5.50 -13.11 15.63
CA GLY A 190 5.70 -11.78 15.08
C GLY A 190 5.61 -11.78 13.55
N LYS A 191 5.12 -10.69 12.97
CA LYS A 191 4.85 -10.56 11.52
C LYS A 191 5.40 -9.27 10.96
N GLU A 192 5.90 -9.37 9.74
CA GLU A 192 6.51 -8.28 9.00
C GLU A 192 5.82 -8.19 7.65
N VAL A 193 4.88 -7.24 7.55
CA VAL A 193 3.96 -7.12 6.42
C VAL A 193 4.58 -6.23 5.35
N VAL A 194 4.53 -6.71 4.12
CA VAL A 194 5.07 -6.06 2.92
C VAL A 194 3.98 -5.90 1.89
N MET A 195 4.03 -4.80 1.14
CA MET A 195 3.27 -4.60 -0.08
C MET A 195 4.12 -5.06 -1.25
N ARG A 196 3.61 -6.02 -2.02
CA ARG A 196 4.23 -6.51 -3.24
C ARG A 196 3.51 -5.92 -4.45
N ILE A 197 4.28 -5.40 -5.39
CA ILE A 197 3.82 -4.91 -6.69
C ILE A 197 4.60 -5.69 -7.74
N ARG A 198 3.88 -6.34 -8.66
CA ARG A 198 4.49 -7.15 -9.71
C ARG A 198 4.05 -6.68 -11.08
N ALA A 199 5.01 -6.47 -11.97
CA ALA A 199 4.79 -6.37 -13.42
C ALA A 199 5.08 -7.74 -14.05
N GLU A 200 4.09 -8.36 -14.68
CA GLU A 200 4.22 -9.76 -15.14
C GLU A 200 5.26 -9.95 -16.24
N SER A 201 5.45 -8.96 -17.12
CA SER A 201 6.34 -9.11 -18.28
C SER A 201 7.81 -8.75 -17.99
N ILE A 202 8.07 -7.92 -16.97
CA ILE A 202 9.42 -7.44 -16.64
C ILE A 202 10.32 -8.59 -16.17
N GLN A 203 11.50 -8.70 -16.78
CA GLN A 203 12.55 -9.64 -16.41
C GLN A 203 13.83 -8.86 -16.05
N ASN A 204 13.98 -8.51 -14.77
CA ASN A 204 15.08 -7.67 -14.29
C ASN A 204 16.35 -8.45 -13.90
N ASN A 205 16.33 -9.78 -13.99
CA ASN A 205 17.44 -10.71 -13.77
C ASN A 205 18.19 -10.45 -12.45
N GLY A 206 17.43 -10.25 -11.37
CA GLY A 206 17.96 -9.96 -10.03
C GLY A 206 18.60 -8.58 -9.87
N VAL A 207 18.46 -7.68 -10.86
CA VAL A 207 18.95 -6.30 -10.79
C VAL A 207 17.80 -5.35 -10.43
N PHE A 208 18.02 -4.46 -9.47
CA PHE A 208 17.08 -3.39 -9.13
C PHE A 208 17.84 -2.16 -8.65
N TYR A 209 17.14 -1.05 -8.49
CA TYR A 209 17.73 0.22 -8.10
C TYR A 209 16.96 0.83 -6.94
N THR A 210 17.66 1.37 -5.96
CA THR A 210 17.07 2.13 -4.86
C THR A 210 17.76 3.49 -4.72
N ASP A 211 17.01 4.51 -4.31
CA ASP A 211 17.57 5.83 -4.07
C ASP A 211 18.56 5.86 -2.89
N SER A 212 19.48 6.82 -2.93
CA SER A 212 20.28 7.22 -1.78
C SER A 212 19.78 8.57 -1.27
N MET A 213 18.97 8.54 -0.21
CA MET A 213 18.38 9.74 0.43
C MET A 213 17.62 10.64 -0.56
N GLY A 214 16.89 10.04 -1.51
CA GLY A 214 16.15 10.74 -2.55
C GLY A 214 17.00 11.36 -3.67
N LEU A 215 18.30 11.05 -3.73
CA LEU A 215 19.23 11.55 -4.75
C LEU A 215 19.50 10.46 -5.81
N GLU A 216 20.72 9.94 -5.85
CA GLU A 216 21.17 9.02 -6.90
C GLU A 216 20.60 7.61 -6.71
N LEU A 217 20.24 6.97 -7.83
CA LEU A 217 19.86 5.56 -7.84
C LEU A 217 21.09 4.67 -7.77
N GLN A 218 21.11 3.79 -6.78
CA GLN A 218 22.16 2.81 -6.54
C GLN A 218 21.75 1.45 -7.11
N LYS A 219 22.57 0.88 -7.97
CA LYS A 219 22.36 -0.48 -8.51
C LYS A 219 22.52 -1.51 -7.40
N ARG A 220 21.54 -2.41 -7.30
CA ARG A 220 21.51 -3.58 -6.41
C ARG A 220 21.42 -4.83 -7.26
N VAL A 221 22.11 -5.89 -6.83
CA VAL A 221 22.03 -7.21 -7.45
C VAL A 221 21.77 -8.21 -6.32
N VAL A 222 20.73 -9.02 -6.49
CA VAL A 222 20.33 -10.04 -5.51
C VAL A 222 21.51 -10.96 -5.18
N ASN A 223 21.78 -11.14 -3.90
CA ASN A 223 22.84 -12.00 -3.36
C ASN A 223 24.27 -11.61 -3.78
N GLU A 224 24.49 -10.36 -4.18
CA GLU A 224 25.81 -9.87 -4.60
C GLU A 224 26.26 -8.66 -3.77
N ARG A 225 27.57 -8.49 -3.65
CA ARG A 225 28.20 -7.27 -3.11
C ARG A 225 29.29 -6.79 -4.07
N PRO A 226 29.38 -5.47 -4.32
CA PRO A 226 30.32 -4.93 -5.31
C PRO A 226 31.80 -5.05 -4.90
N TYR A 227 32.10 -5.21 -3.61
CA TYR A 227 33.46 -5.10 -3.08
C TYR A 227 34.00 -6.38 -2.42
N TRP A 228 33.17 -7.40 -2.20
CA TRP A 228 33.59 -8.67 -1.61
C TRP A 228 32.67 -9.83 -2.03
N ASN A 229 33.19 -11.06 -1.92
CA ASN A 229 32.39 -12.26 -2.16
C ASN A 229 31.47 -12.50 -0.94
N LEU A 230 30.17 -12.51 -1.18
CA LEU A 230 29.15 -12.69 -0.15
C LEU A 230 28.82 -14.18 0.03
N ASP A 231 28.96 -14.68 1.26
CA ASP A 231 28.32 -15.93 1.69
C ASP A 231 26.88 -15.63 2.10
N VAL A 232 25.91 -16.19 1.37
CA VAL A 232 24.48 -15.87 1.56
C VAL A 232 23.91 -16.71 2.69
N ASN A 233 23.82 -16.12 3.88
CA ASN A 233 23.19 -16.75 5.05
C ASN A 233 21.72 -16.34 5.24
N GLU A 234 21.35 -15.15 4.75
CA GLU A 234 20.00 -14.58 4.87
C GLU A 234 19.54 -14.07 3.50
N PRO A 235 18.93 -14.93 2.65
CA PRO A 235 18.66 -14.62 1.24
C PRO A 235 17.54 -13.59 1.05
N VAL A 236 16.70 -13.35 2.06
CA VAL A 236 15.69 -12.29 2.06
C VAL A 236 16.28 -11.02 2.69
N ALA A 237 16.59 -11.06 3.98
CA ALA A 237 17.03 -9.89 4.73
C ALA A 237 18.33 -9.27 4.16
N GLY A 238 19.25 -10.10 3.66
CA GLY A 238 20.48 -9.65 3.01
C GLY A 238 20.26 -8.87 1.71
N ASN A 239 19.05 -8.86 1.17
CA ASN A 239 18.69 -8.14 -0.06
C ASN A 239 17.73 -6.97 0.16
N TYR A 240 17.40 -6.64 1.41
CA TYR A 240 16.63 -5.45 1.74
C TYR A 240 17.52 -4.21 1.78
N TYR A 241 17.03 -3.12 1.19
CA TYR A 241 17.71 -1.82 1.15
C TYR A 241 16.74 -0.70 1.55
N PRO A 242 17.25 0.42 2.09
CA PRO A 242 16.42 1.59 2.33
C PRO A 242 15.93 2.18 1.00
N VAL A 243 14.64 2.51 0.96
CA VAL A 243 13.95 3.20 -0.12
C VAL A 243 13.30 4.44 0.48
N ASN A 244 13.88 5.62 0.26
CA ASN A 244 13.35 6.86 0.84
C ASN A 244 12.37 7.55 -0.10
N ASN A 245 12.52 7.33 -1.40
CA ASN A 245 11.71 7.97 -2.42
C ASN A 245 11.40 7.05 -3.61
N LEU A 246 12.32 6.17 -4.02
CA LEU A 246 12.14 5.42 -5.26
C LEU A 246 12.86 4.07 -5.27
N ILE A 247 12.12 3.04 -5.69
CA ILE A 247 12.67 1.74 -6.10
C ILE A 247 12.25 1.46 -7.55
N ARG A 248 13.18 0.90 -8.32
CA ARG A 248 12.99 0.63 -9.76
C ARG A 248 13.51 -0.73 -10.17
N ILE A 249 12.75 -1.40 -11.02
CA ILE A 249 13.20 -2.53 -11.83
C ILE A 249 13.04 -2.19 -13.31
N THR A 250 13.90 -2.75 -14.14
CA THR A 250 13.86 -2.51 -15.59
C THR A 250 14.15 -3.81 -16.33
N ASP A 251 13.54 -3.94 -17.49
CA ASP A 251 14.03 -4.83 -18.54
C ASP A 251 14.61 -3.99 -19.70
N ASN A 252 14.72 -4.56 -20.90
CA ASN A 252 15.28 -3.87 -22.07
C ASN A 252 14.43 -2.70 -22.58
N ASN A 253 13.10 -2.73 -22.40
CA ASN A 253 12.17 -1.80 -23.05
C ASN A 253 11.18 -1.12 -22.10
N THR A 254 11.06 -1.62 -20.86
CA THR A 254 10.07 -1.19 -19.89
C THR A 254 10.70 -1.09 -18.49
N ALA A 255 10.06 -0.31 -17.63
CA ALA A 255 10.45 -0.17 -16.25
C ALA A 255 9.21 -0.08 -15.36
N LEU A 256 9.32 -0.66 -14.17
CA LEU A 256 8.39 -0.43 -13.08
C LEU A 256 9.13 0.41 -12.03
N GLU A 257 8.56 1.56 -11.71
CA GLU A 257 9.04 2.48 -10.69
C GLU A 257 7.97 2.65 -9.62
N VAL A 258 8.36 2.53 -8.35
CA VAL A 258 7.48 2.74 -7.22
C VAL A 258 8.04 3.89 -6.40
N ILE A 259 7.21 4.91 -6.22
CA ILE A 259 7.52 6.11 -5.42
C ILE A 259 6.72 6.02 -4.12
N ASN A 260 7.41 6.07 -2.99
CA ASN A 260 6.80 5.96 -1.67
C ASN A 260 6.70 7.31 -0.95
N ASP A 261 5.76 7.42 -0.01
CA ASP A 261 5.47 8.65 0.75
C ASP A 261 6.36 8.83 2.00
N ARG A 262 7.08 7.78 2.40
CA ARG A 262 7.93 7.71 3.59
C ARG A 262 9.05 6.69 3.40
N PRO A 263 10.16 6.79 4.14
CA PRO A 263 11.22 5.78 4.10
C PRO A 263 10.73 4.39 4.52
N GLN A 264 11.06 3.39 3.71
CA GLN A 264 10.71 1.99 3.92
C GLN A 264 11.91 1.09 3.59
N GLY A 265 11.88 -0.16 4.05
CA GLY A 265 12.75 -1.21 3.52
C GLY A 265 12.13 -1.82 2.28
N GLY A 266 12.92 -2.07 1.23
CA GLY A 266 12.43 -2.68 0.00
C GLY A 266 13.46 -3.51 -0.75
N THR A 267 12.96 -4.34 -1.66
CA THR A 267 13.77 -5.25 -2.47
C THR A 267 13.06 -5.70 -3.75
N SER A 268 13.76 -6.47 -4.58
CA SER A 268 13.24 -7.19 -5.74
C SER A 268 13.89 -8.59 -5.78
N LEU A 269 13.26 -9.56 -5.13
CA LEU A 269 13.81 -10.92 -5.00
C LEU A 269 13.52 -11.81 -6.21
N LYS A 270 12.45 -11.51 -6.96
CA LYS A 270 12.04 -12.24 -8.16
C LYS A 270 11.81 -11.26 -9.31
N ASP A 271 11.89 -11.80 -10.51
CA ASP A 271 11.67 -11.01 -11.73
C ASP A 271 10.29 -10.37 -11.76
N GLY A 272 10.28 -9.08 -12.07
CA GLY A 272 9.06 -8.28 -12.17
C GLY A 272 8.49 -7.83 -10.82
N GLU A 273 9.06 -8.28 -9.69
CA GLU A 273 8.53 -7.99 -8.36
C GLU A 273 9.32 -6.89 -7.65
N ILE A 274 8.60 -5.93 -7.08
CA ILE A 274 9.07 -5.01 -6.06
C ILE A 274 8.28 -5.31 -4.79
N GLU A 275 8.94 -5.34 -3.64
CA GLU A 275 8.26 -5.34 -2.35
C GLU A 275 8.79 -4.23 -1.44
N LEU A 276 7.86 -3.62 -0.69
CA LEU A 276 8.11 -2.57 0.29
C LEU A 276 7.49 -2.96 1.63
N MET A 277 8.26 -2.88 2.70
CA MET A 277 7.78 -3.17 4.05
C MET A 277 6.86 -2.08 4.56
N VAL A 278 5.63 -2.45 4.91
CA VAL A 278 4.55 -1.54 5.34
C VAL A 278 4.61 -1.36 6.85
N GLN A 279 4.57 -2.46 7.60
CA GLN A 279 4.57 -2.44 9.05
C GLN A 279 5.15 -3.76 9.59
N ARG A 280 5.69 -3.71 10.82
CA ARG A 280 6.19 -4.88 11.55
C ARG A 280 5.61 -4.86 12.95
N ARG A 281 5.33 -6.04 13.50
CA ARG A 281 4.97 -6.26 14.91
C ARG A 281 5.71 -7.49 15.41
N LEU A 282 6.55 -7.30 16.41
CA LEU A 282 7.53 -8.26 16.90
C LEU A 282 7.35 -8.41 18.41
N TYR A 283 7.46 -9.63 18.93
CA TYR A 283 7.22 -9.90 20.36
C TYR A 283 8.49 -10.18 21.17
N VAL A 284 9.66 -10.04 20.53
CA VAL A 284 10.97 -10.26 21.12
C VAL A 284 11.89 -9.07 20.81
N ASP A 285 12.74 -8.67 21.76
CA ASP A 285 13.81 -7.68 21.57
C ASP A 285 15.02 -8.33 20.89
N ASP A 286 15.68 -7.61 19.98
CA ASP A 286 16.84 -8.11 19.22
C ASP A 286 18.20 -7.86 19.89
N GLU A 287 18.19 -7.45 21.15
CA GLU A 287 19.35 -7.21 22.00
C GLU A 287 20.34 -6.19 21.40
N LYS A 288 19.82 -5.19 20.68
CA LYS A 288 20.62 -4.07 20.12
C LYS A 288 20.55 -2.79 20.96
N GLY A 289 19.94 -2.85 22.13
CA GLY A 289 20.06 -1.85 23.19
C GLY A 289 18.78 -1.07 23.51
N VAL A 290 17.70 -1.28 22.75
CA VAL A 290 16.38 -0.70 23.05
C VAL A 290 15.72 -1.41 24.24
N ASN A 291 15.91 -2.73 24.37
CA ASN A 291 15.39 -3.56 25.48
C ASN A 291 13.85 -3.59 25.55
N GLU A 292 13.20 -3.47 24.40
CA GLU A 292 11.75 -3.62 24.26
C GLU A 292 11.43 -4.20 22.88
N PRO A 293 10.42 -5.09 22.78
CA PRO A 293 9.96 -5.59 21.49
C PRO A 293 9.26 -4.47 20.69
N LEU A 294 9.35 -4.54 19.36
CA LEU A 294 8.63 -3.63 18.45
C LEU A 294 7.14 -4.03 18.38
N ASN A 295 6.39 -3.68 19.41
CA ASN A 295 4.99 -4.07 19.59
C ASN A 295 4.10 -2.85 19.92
N GLU A 296 4.11 -1.83 19.06
CA GLU A 296 3.28 -0.66 19.23
C GLU A 296 1.78 -0.99 19.12
N SER A 297 0.99 -0.34 19.97
CA SER A 297 -0.47 -0.42 20.01
C SER A 297 -1.05 0.98 20.03
N ASP A 298 -2.05 1.22 19.18
CA ASP A 298 -2.92 2.41 19.25
C ASP A 298 -4.32 1.98 19.71
N ASP A 299 -5.17 2.94 20.11
CA ASP A 299 -6.54 2.68 20.61
C ASP A 299 -7.42 1.90 19.60
N GLU A 300 -7.07 1.89 18.32
CA GLU A 300 -7.78 1.16 17.26
C GLU A 300 -7.17 -0.22 16.92
N THR A 301 -5.98 -0.56 17.48
CA THR A 301 -5.45 -1.92 17.31
C THR A 301 -6.31 -2.91 18.11
N PRO A 302 -6.82 -3.99 17.49
CA PRO A 302 -7.68 -4.96 18.19
C PRO A 302 -6.99 -5.44 19.46
N GLU A 303 -7.59 -5.26 20.64
CA GLU A 303 -6.95 -5.61 21.91
C GLU A 303 -6.48 -7.07 21.91
N GLY A 304 -5.19 -7.28 22.17
CA GLY A 304 -4.64 -8.61 22.41
C GLY A 304 -5.14 -9.17 23.74
N PRO A 305 -4.96 -10.48 24.00
CA PRO A 305 -5.23 -11.01 25.34
C PRO A 305 -4.38 -10.24 26.35
N GLY A 306 -5.05 -9.54 27.26
CA GLY A 306 -4.42 -8.63 28.21
C GLY A 306 -3.28 -9.27 28.99
N ALA A 307 -2.21 -8.51 29.17
CA ALA A 307 -1.15 -8.80 30.13
C ALA A 307 -1.68 -8.72 31.58
#